data_AF-A0A2S2PZ81-F1
#
_entry.id   AF-A0A2S2PZ81-F1
#
_cell.length_a   1.000
_cell.length_b   1.000
_cell.length_c   1.000
_cell.angle_alpha   90.00
_cell.angle_beta   90.00
_cell.angle_gamma   90.00
#
_symmetry.space_group_name_H-M   'P 1'
#
loop_
_entity.id
_entity.type
_entity.pdbx_description
1 polymer ?
#
loop_
_entity_poly.entity_id
_entity_poly.type
_entity_poly.pdbx_seq_one_letter_code
_entity_poly.pdbx_strand_id
1 'polypeptide(L)'
;MVKAHESWSIMSPTGAPALPPRKLSQTNTNHSQSVESIATRLQNPLQEPSCIEEAEWYWGDITRDEVQEKLTDMPDGTFLVRNASNKAGEYTLTLRKGGTNKLIKIYHKNGKFGFSEPYNFSSVIDLVNHYRKVSLSQYNATLDVKLLYPVSRFQQDEESGTWKSLNVEGLWKRLFDVLVEILRKSSSYDALSKQFQTAMADISAMRMGLQQYHEVNKMFEEQLKIHDKFLKKAERHEADNLVKNIEIVKKRMKYLLDGKAILEDKLYSQVSYSQTLEREMYQLKQEVAALTRQKDKSVRWLLTHGVALDDINQVLNGTDWNTCNPEDIQLPLNISHFDESTWLLESCSRADAESLLNGKRNGTFLIRPSRTGQSALSIVCNGVVNHCIVYRTPKGYGFAEPYNIYSSLKDLVLHYSQTSLEEHNDSLTTTLAYPVLAENDKK
;
A
#
# COMPACT_ATOMS: atom_id res chain seq x y z
N MET A 1 16.36 -0.04 6.96
CA MET A 1 17.17 1.17 6.72
C MET A 1 16.34 2.18 5.93
N VAL A 2 15.80 3.21 6.58
CA VAL A 2 15.72 4.61 6.10
C VAL A 2 15.54 5.46 7.36
N LYS A 3 16.59 6.19 7.75
CA LYS A 3 16.48 7.37 8.60
C LYS A 3 16.58 8.56 7.65
N ALA A 4 15.51 9.33 7.52
CA ALA A 4 15.56 10.71 7.04
C ALA A 4 14.35 11.44 7.62
N HIS A 5 14.53 12.00 8.81
CA HIS A 5 13.67 13.04 9.35
C HIS A 5 14.12 14.40 8.80
N GLU A 6 13.15 15.28 8.59
CA GLU A 6 13.25 16.76 8.58
C GLU A 6 13.86 17.44 7.33
N SER A 7 13.31 18.51 6.73
CA SER A 7 12.22 19.43 7.08
C SER A 7 11.60 20.00 5.79
N TRP A 8 10.27 20.16 5.71
CA TRP A 8 9.63 20.91 4.61
C TRP A 8 8.77 22.02 5.19
N SER A 9 9.26 23.25 5.05
CA SER A 9 8.57 24.48 5.40
C SER A 9 7.42 24.76 4.43
N ILE A 10 6.32 25.24 5.02
CA ILE A 10 5.03 25.55 4.43
C ILE A 10 5.13 26.74 3.46
N MET A 11 4.55 26.61 2.27
CA MET A 11 4.04 27.75 1.48
C MET A 11 2.67 27.37 0.88
N SER A 12 1.61 27.97 1.42
CA SER A 12 0.32 28.23 0.74
C SER A 12 0.38 29.65 0.12
N PRO A 13 -0.56 30.15 -0.73
CA PRO A 13 -1.92 29.71 -1.11
C PRO A 13 -2.10 29.71 -2.66
N THR A 14 -3.23 29.45 -3.36
CA THR A 14 -4.62 29.92 -3.29
C THR A 14 -5.50 29.02 -4.18
N GLY A 15 -6.74 28.77 -3.75
CA GLY A 15 -7.72 27.95 -4.50
C GLY A 15 -8.34 28.62 -5.72
N ALA A 16 -8.89 27.78 -6.61
CA ALA A 16 -9.76 28.15 -7.73
C ALA A 16 -10.87 27.09 -7.91
N PRO A 17 -12.02 27.43 -8.53
CA PRO A 17 -13.34 26.93 -8.17
C PRO A 17 -13.80 25.68 -8.95
N ALA A 18 -14.77 24.95 -8.38
CA ALA A 18 -15.39 23.76 -8.97
C ALA A 18 -16.41 24.10 -10.08
N LEU A 19 -16.44 23.28 -11.14
CA LEU A 19 -17.45 23.29 -12.21
C LEU A 19 -18.39 22.06 -12.11
N PRO A 20 -19.65 22.16 -12.59
CA PRO A 20 -20.74 21.22 -12.29
C PRO A 20 -20.76 19.96 -13.19
N PRO A 21 -21.46 18.88 -12.80
CA PRO A 21 -21.48 17.63 -13.55
C PRO A 21 -22.41 17.66 -14.78
N ARG A 22 -21.93 17.06 -15.87
CA ARG A 22 -22.59 16.89 -17.17
C ARG A 22 -23.60 15.73 -17.10
N LYS A 23 -24.82 15.94 -17.59
CA LYS A 23 -25.87 14.91 -17.73
C LYS A 23 -25.49 13.89 -18.83
N LEU A 24 -25.61 12.60 -18.53
CA LEU A 24 -25.55 11.51 -19.51
C LEU A 24 -26.97 11.21 -20.02
N SER A 25 -27.10 11.16 -21.35
CA SER A 25 -28.34 10.87 -22.08
C SER A 25 -28.63 9.37 -22.12
N GLN A 26 -29.90 9.01 -21.91
CA GLN A 26 -30.43 7.66 -22.04
C GLN A 26 -30.57 7.26 -23.52
N THR A 27 -30.22 6.02 -23.84
CA THR A 27 -30.73 5.32 -25.02
C THR A 27 -31.23 3.94 -24.62
N ASN A 28 -32.53 3.74 -24.80
CA ASN A 28 -33.26 2.47 -24.69
C ASN A 28 -32.88 1.54 -25.84
N THR A 29 -32.65 0.26 -25.53
CA THR A 29 -32.99 -0.86 -26.42
C THR A 29 -33.28 -2.12 -25.58
N ASN A 30 -34.51 -2.62 -25.70
CA ASN A 30 -34.95 -3.92 -25.20
C ASN A 30 -34.46 -5.03 -26.16
N HIS A 31 -33.89 -6.11 -25.63
CA HIS A 31 -34.15 -7.45 -26.15
C HIS A 31 -33.83 -8.53 -25.10
N SER A 32 -34.68 -9.55 -25.14
CA SER A 32 -35.04 -10.47 -24.08
C SER A 32 -34.15 -11.71 -23.96
N GLN A 33 -34.19 -12.29 -22.76
CA GLN A 33 -34.12 -13.71 -22.39
C GLN A 33 -32.75 -14.38 -22.11
N SER A 34 -32.83 -15.18 -21.04
CA SER A 34 -31.95 -16.26 -20.55
C SER A 34 -30.63 -15.89 -19.85
N VAL A 35 -30.71 -15.36 -18.62
CA VAL A 35 -29.71 -15.65 -17.55
C VAL A 35 -30.36 -15.55 -16.15
N GLU A 36 -31.44 -16.28 -15.92
CA GLU A 36 -32.08 -16.36 -14.60
C GLU A 36 -31.45 -17.51 -13.81
N SER A 37 -30.40 -17.23 -13.02
CA SER A 37 -29.96 -18.09 -11.89
C SER A 37 -28.74 -17.63 -11.09
N ILE A 38 -28.06 -16.52 -11.41
CA ILE A 38 -26.84 -16.11 -10.66
C ILE A 38 -26.90 -14.67 -10.11
N ALA A 39 -27.96 -13.91 -10.38
CA ALA A 39 -28.04 -12.47 -10.06
C ALA A 39 -28.97 -12.10 -8.88
N THR A 40 -29.23 -12.99 -7.92
CA THR A 40 -30.16 -12.71 -6.80
C THR A 40 -29.49 -12.38 -5.46
N ARG A 41 -28.20 -12.02 -5.42
CA ARG A 41 -27.51 -11.74 -4.13
C ARG A 41 -26.88 -10.35 -3.97
N LEU A 42 -27.12 -9.43 -4.89
CA LEU A 42 -26.62 -8.05 -4.79
C LEU A 42 -27.75 -7.04 -5.01
N GLN A 43 -28.75 -7.08 -4.14
CA GLN A 43 -29.71 -5.98 -3.88
C GLN A 43 -30.59 -6.37 -2.68
N ASN A 44 -30.01 -6.44 -1.48
CA ASN A 44 -30.80 -6.27 -0.27
C ASN A 44 -30.56 -4.84 0.23
N PRO A 45 -31.60 -4.02 0.46
CA PRO A 45 -31.46 -2.80 1.23
C PRO A 45 -30.87 -3.17 2.59
N LEU A 46 -29.89 -2.40 3.08
CA LEU A 46 -29.28 -2.54 4.41
C LEU A 46 -30.37 -2.84 5.45
N GLN A 47 -30.44 -4.09 5.92
CA GLN A 47 -31.27 -4.43 7.07
C GLN A 47 -30.74 -3.62 8.25
N GLU A 48 -31.57 -2.75 8.83
CA GLU A 48 -31.20 -2.09 10.07
C GLU A 48 -30.96 -3.18 11.13
N PRO A 49 -29.84 -3.13 11.87
CA PRO A 49 -29.49 -4.18 12.82
C PRO A 49 -30.58 -4.26 13.89
N SER A 50 -31.08 -5.48 14.16
CA SER A 50 -32.18 -5.69 15.10
C SER A 50 -31.68 -5.64 16.56
N CYS A 51 -30.39 -5.91 16.76
CA CYS A 51 -29.68 -5.78 18.03
C CYS A 51 -28.29 -5.17 17.83
N ILE A 52 -27.66 -4.73 18.92
CA ILE A 52 -26.37 -4.02 18.85
C ILE A 52 -25.25 -4.97 18.38
N GLU A 53 -25.37 -6.27 18.68
CA GLU A 53 -24.44 -7.31 18.25
C GLU A 53 -24.41 -7.49 16.73
N GLU A 54 -25.50 -7.17 16.02
CA GLU A 54 -25.57 -7.22 14.56
C GLU A 54 -25.01 -5.94 13.90
N ALA A 55 -24.79 -4.88 14.67
CA ALA A 55 -24.35 -3.61 14.12
C ALA A 55 -22.89 -3.67 13.65
N GLU A 56 -22.66 -3.29 12.38
CA GLU A 56 -21.32 -3.25 11.77
C GLU A 56 -20.31 -2.40 12.57
N TRP A 57 -20.77 -1.32 13.20
CA TRP A 57 -19.94 -0.34 13.91
C TRP A 57 -19.73 -0.70 15.38
N TYR A 58 -20.30 -1.81 15.86
CA TYR A 58 -20.14 -2.27 17.23
C TYR A 58 -19.02 -3.30 17.34
N TRP A 59 -17.96 -2.94 18.05
CA TRP A 59 -16.73 -3.73 18.15
C TRP A 59 -16.58 -4.49 19.47
N GLY A 60 -17.55 -4.44 20.38
CA GLY A 60 -17.46 -5.14 21.66
C GLY A 60 -16.25 -4.70 22.50
N ASP A 61 -15.50 -5.66 23.05
CA ASP A 61 -14.41 -5.44 24.02
C ASP A 61 -13.04 -5.08 23.42
N ILE A 62 -12.99 -4.31 22.32
CA ILE A 62 -11.71 -3.83 21.77
C ILE A 62 -11.04 -2.78 22.67
N THR A 63 -9.71 -2.83 22.71
CA THR A 63 -8.87 -1.91 23.48
C THR A 63 -8.82 -0.51 22.86
N ARG A 64 -8.38 0.46 23.66
CA ARG A 64 -8.21 1.85 23.20
C ARG A 64 -7.19 1.94 22.06
N ASP A 65 -6.13 1.15 22.12
CA ASP A 65 -5.05 1.17 21.14
C ASP A 65 -5.51 0.60 19.80
N GLU A 66 -6.29 -0.48 19.82
CA GLU A 66 -6.93 -1.04 18.61
C GLU A 66 -7.89 -0.05 17.95
N VAL A 67 -8.67 0.70 18.75
CA VAL A 67 -9.53 1.78 18.23
C VAL A 67 -8.69 2.87 17.57
N GLN A 68 -7.55 3.23 18.17
CA GLN A 68 -6.67 4.25 17.64
C GLN A 68 -6.07 3.83 16.29
N GLU A 69 -5.59 2.59 16.17
CA GLU A 69 -5.09 2.03 14.90
C GLU A 69 -6.19 2.10 13.83
N LYS A 70 -7.42 1.68 14.16
CA LYS A 70 -8.56 1.65 13.22
C LYS A 70 -9.02 3.02 12.74
N LEU A 71 -8.86 4.06 13.55
CA LEU A 71 -9.27 5.44 13.22
C LEU A 71 -8.12 6.32 12.73
N THR A 72 -6.90 5.78 12.62
CA THR A 72 -5.73 6.50 12.11
C THR A 72 -5.91 6.79 10.61
N ASP A 73 -5.59 8.03 10.20
CA ASP A 73 -5.73 8.53 8.82
C ASP A 73 -7.14 8.42 8.21
N MET A 74 -8.17 8.22 9.04
CA MET A 74 -9.56 8.21 8.59
C MET A 74 -10.15 9.62 8.48
N PRO A 75 -11.12 9.84 7.57
CA PRO A 75 -11.76 11.13 7.42
C PRO A 75 -12.61 11.51 8.65
N ASP A 76 -12.94 12.80 8.75
CA ASP A 76 -13.85 13.30 9.77
C ASP A 76 -15.25 12.66 9.62
N GLY A 77 -15.85 12.29 10.73
CA GLY A 77 -17.13 11.56 10.76
C GLY A 77 -16.99 10.04 10.79
N THR A 78 -15.77 9.51 10.73
CA THR A 78 -15.52 8.07 10.94
C THR A 78 -15.68 7.69 12.40
N PHE A 79 -16.40 6.60 12.68
CA PHE A 79 -16.76 6.24 14.05
C PHE A 79 -16.91 4.73 14.28
N LEU A 80 -16.82 4.35 15.55
CA LEU A 80 -17.17 3.02 16.06
C LEU A 80 -17.66 3.10 17.50
N VAL A 81 -18.37 2.07 17.95
CA VAL A 81 -18.79 1.91 19.35
C VAL A 81 -18.16 0.66 19.93
N ARG A 82 -17.64 0.78 21.16
CA ARG A 82 -17.07 -0.33 21.93
C ARG A 82 -17.64 -0.36 23.34
N ASN A 83 -17.39 -1.45 24.05
CA ASN A 83 -17.67 -1.55 25.48
C ASN A 83 -16.78 -0.59 26.26
N ALA A 84 -17.36 0.06 27.28
CA ALA A 84 -16.58 0.85 28.22
C ALA A 84 -15.68 -0.06 29.05
N SER A 85 -14.49 0.44 29.38
CA SER A 85 -13.50 -0.33 30.14
C SER A 85 -13.91 -0.60 31.59
N ASN A 86 -14.95 0.08 32.10
CA ASN A 86 -15.56 -0.20 33.39
C ASN A 86 -16.73 -1.19 33.21
N LYS A 87 -16.79 -2.23 34.03
CA LYS A 87 -17.74 -3.38 33.95
C LYS A 87 -19.23 -3.05 34.20
N ALA A 88 -19.65 -1.81 33.98
CA ALA A 88 -21.00 -1.31 34.29
C ALA A 88 -21.96 -1.28 33.08
N GLY A 89 -21.68 -2.02 31.99
CA GLY A 89 -22.57 -2.10 30.83
C GLY A 89 -22.73 -0.78 30.06
N GLU A 90 -21.74 0.10 30.16
CA GLU A 90 -21.70 1.38 29.45
C GLU A 90 -20.96 1.23 28.12
N TYR A 91 -21.28 2.08 27.13
CA TYR A 91 -20.64 2.06 25.82
C TYR A 91 -19.81 3.32 25.60
N THR A 92 -18.80 3.22 24.74
CA THR A 92 -17.98 4.37 24.31
C THR A 92 -18.06 4.50 22.79
N LEU A 93 -18.56 5.64 22.32
CA LEU A 93 -18.46 6.05 20.93
C LEU A 93 -17.12 6.74 20.72
N THR A 94 -16.34 6.28 19.76
CA THR A 94 -15.12 6.98 19.33
C THR A 94 -15.34 7.55 17.93
N LEU A 95 -15.11 8.84 17.77
CA LEU A 95 -15.37 9.61 16.55
C LEU A 95 -14.13 10.36 16.11
N ARG A 96 -13.81 10.31 14.82
CA ARG A 96 -12.75 11.10 14.21
C ARG A 96 -13.27 12.51 13.87
N LYS A 97 -12.61 13.53 14.39
CA LYS A 97 -12.86 14.93 14.05
C LYS A 97 -11.62 15.80 14.18
N GLY A 98 -11.34 16.63 13.17
CA GLY A 98 -10.20 17.54 13.14
C GLY A 98 -8.87 16.81 13.29
N GLY A 99 -8.76 15.61 12.69
CA GLY A 99 -7.56 14.77 12.80
C GLY A 99 -7.32 14.13 14.17
N THR A 100 -8.25 14.24 15.12
CA THR A 100 -8.14 13.64 16.46
C THR A 100 -9.32 12.72 16.77
N ASN A 101 -9.09 11.71 17.61
CA ASN A 101 -10.14 10.80 18.07
C ASN A 101 -10.81 11.40 19.31
N LYS A 102 -12.13 11.59 19.24
CA LYS A 102 -12.98 12.08 20.32
C LYS A 102 -13.71 10.90 20.94
N LEU A 103 -13.51 10.69 22.24
CA LEU A 103 -14.17 9.63 23.00
C LEU A 103 -15.40 10.22 23.68
N ILE A 104 -16.57 9.67 23.40
CA ILE A 104 -17.84 10.11 23.92
C ILE A 104 -18.48 8.93 24.67
N LYS A 105 -18.75 9.14 25.96
CA LYS A 105 -19.40 8.13 26.79
C LYS A 105 -20.90 8.10 26.51
N ILE A 106 -21.43 6.89 26.33
CA ILE A 106 -22.87 6.64 26.20
C ILE A 106 -23.37 6.14 27.55
N TYR A 107 -24.22 6.95 28.18
CA TYR A 107 -24.82 6.63 29.47
C TYR A 107 -26.12 5.85 29.28
N HIS A 108 -26.44 5.02 30.27
CA HIS A 108 -27.66 4.22 30.33
C HIS A 108 -28.33 4.38 31.69
N LYS A 109 -29.62 4.74 31.71
CA LYS A 109 -30.45 4.85 32.92
C LYS A 109 -31.92 4.66 32.55
N ASN A 110 -32.65 3.86 33.33
CA ASN A 110 -34.08 3.58 33.13
C ASN A 110 -34.43 3.07 31.71
N GLY A 111 -33.57 2.27 31.08
CA GLY A 111 -33.79 1.75 29.73
C GLY A 111 -33.66 2.80 28.62
N LYS A 112 -33.09 3.97 28.93
CA LYS A 112 -32.81 5.05 27.97
C LYS A 112 -31.32 5.34 27.87
N PHE A 113 -30.89 5.73 26.67
CA PHE A 113 -29.51 6.00 26.30
C PHE A 113 -29.33 7.45 25.85
N GLY A 114 -28.14 8.00 26.07
CA GLY A 114 -27.77 9.35 25.64
C GLY A 114 -26.35 9.74 26.01
N PHE A 115 -25.89 10.87 25.45
CA PHE A 115 -24.59 11.45 25.81
C PHE A 115 -24.67 12.35 27.06
N SER A 116 -25.83 12.95 27.31
CA SER A 116 -26.13 13.80 28.48
C SER A 116 -27.62 13.70 28.86
N GLU A 117 -27.98 14.03 30.10
CA GLU A 117 -29.39 14.09 30.51
C GLU A 117 -30.13 15.25 29.79
N PRO A 118 -31.40 15.09 29.40
CA PRO A 118 -32.23 13.87 29.51
C PRO A 118 -31.90 12.82 28.43
N TYR A 119 -31.90 11.53 28.82
CA TYR A 119 -31.67 10.42 27.90
C TYR A 119 -32.92 10.10 27.07
N ASN A 120 -32.86 10.36 25.77
CA ASN A 120 -34.04 10.33 24.90
C ASN A 120 -34.14 9.08 24.00
N PHE A 121 -33.08 8.28 23.89
CA PHE A 121 -33.04 7.14 22.97
C PHE A 121 -33.37 5.83 23.67
N SER A 122 -34.12 4.95 23.01
CA SER A 122 -34.50 3.64 23.57
C SER A 122 -33.42 2.57 23.39
N SER A 123 -32.49 2.78 22.45
CA SER A 123 -31.33 1.91 22.23
C SER A 123 -30.11 2.71 21.76
N VAL A 124 -28.93 2.09 21.83
CA VAL A 124 -27.69 2.65 21.25
C VAL A 124 -27.80 2.73 19.72
N ILE A 125 -28.52 1.80 19.10
CA ILE A 125 -28.77 1.80 17.65
C ILE A 125 -29.56 3.05 17.25
N ASP A 126 -30.64 3.36 17.97
CA ASP A 126 -31.44 4.57 17.72
C ASP A 126 -30.61 5.85 17.87
N LEU A 127 -29.77 5.89 18.92
CA LEU A 127 -28.86 7.00 19.18
C LEU A 127 -27.88 7.19 18.01
N VAL A 128 -27.22 6.12 17.57
CA VAL A 128 -26.29 6.17 16.44
C VAL A 128 -27.02 6.57 15.16
N ASN A 129 -28.16 5.95 14.85
CA ASN A 129 -28.94 6.24 13.65
C ASN A 129 -29.47 7.67 13.61
N HIS A 130 -29.80 8.25 14.76
CA HIS A 130 -30.15 9.66 14.87
C HIS A 130 -28.95 10.55 14.50
N TYR A 131 -27.78 10.34 15.10
CA TYR A 131 -26.58 11.14 14.83
C TYR A 131 -25.87 10.81 13.50
N ARG A 132 -26.29 9.75 12.79
CA ARG A 132 -25.99 9.58 11.36
C ARG A 132 -26.69 10.64 10.50
N LYS A 133 -27.90 11.07 10.90
CA LYS A 133 -28.73 12.04 10.18
C LYS A 133 -28.54 13.47 10.70
N VAL A 134 -28.30 13.62 12.00
CA VAL A 134 -28.22 14.88 12.75
C VAL A 134 -26.79 15.15 13.22
N SER A 135 -26.34 16.41 13.16
CA SER A 135 -24.99 16.77 13.61
C SER A 135 -24.85 16.65 15.13
N LEU A 136 -23.68 16.17 15.59
CA LEU A 136 -23.32 16.13 17.00
C LEU A 136 -23.13 17.52 17.63
N SER A 137 -23.21 18.60 16.83
CA SER A 137 -23.24 19.97 17.34
C SER A 137 -24.39 20.24 18.31
N GLN A 138 -25.49 19.48 18.21
CA GLN A 138 -26.61 19.55 19.18
C GLN A 138 -26.21 19.08 20.59
N TYR A 139 -25.24 18.16 20.69
CA TYR A 139 -24.69 17.71 21.96
C TYR A 139 -23.50 18.58 22.39
N ASN A 140 -22.59 18.88 21.46
CA ASN A 140 -21.42 19.70 21.71
C ASN A 140 -21.07 20.51 20.47
N ALA A 141 -21.13 21.85 20.55
CA ALA A 141 -20.88 22.74 19.42
C ALA A 141 -19.53 22.52 18.72
N THR A 142 -18.49 22.07 19.45
CA THR A 142 -17.18 21.74 18.88
C THR A 142 -17.20 20.48 18.01
N LEU A 143 -18.25 19.65 18.13
CA LEU A 143 -18.48 18.42 17.39
C LEU A 143 -19.54 18.60 16.28
N ASP A 144 -19.52 19.72 15.56
CA ASP A 144 -20.24 19.84 14.29
C ASP A 144 -19.74 18.86 13.22
N VAL A 145 -20.23 17.62 13.26
CA VAL A 145 -19.99 16.53 12.32
C VAL A 145 -21.07 15.46 12.58
N LYS A 146 -21.44 14.71 11.55
CA LYS A 146 -22.35 13.56 11.67
C LYS A 146 -21.56 12.27 11.81
N LEU A 147 -22.23 11.20 12.22
CA LEU A 147 -21.70 9.84 12.14
C LEU A 147 -21.79 9.37 10.69
N LEU A 148 -20.74 9.60 9.90
CA LEU A 148 -20.76 9.41 8.44
C LEU A 148 -20.24 8.04 8.03
N TYR A 149 -19.11 7.62 8.59
CA TYR A 149 -18.37 6.44 8.13
C TYR A 149 -18.25 5.41 9.26
N PRO A 150 -19.14 4.43 9.35
CA PRO A 150 -19.03 3.35 10.33
C PRO A 150 -17.80 2.50 10.01
N VAL A 151 -16.94 2.27 11.01
CA VAL A 151 -15.87 1.28 10.88
C VAL A 151 -16.49 -0.11 11.05
N SER A 152 -16.62 -0.85 9.96
CA SER A 152 -17.29 -2.15 9.94
C SER A 152 -16.40 -3.25 10.55
N ARG A 153 -16.91 -3.98 11.54
CA ARG A 153 -16.28 -5.18 12.10
C ARG A 153 -16.20 -6.32 11.08
N PHE A 154 -17.14 -6.36 10.13
CA PHE A 154 -17.22 -7.40 9.11
C PHE A 154 -16.15 -7.25 8.02
N GLN A 155 -15.64 -6.04 7.76
CA GLN A 155 -14.48 -5.85 6.88
C GLN A 155 -13.24 -6.61 7.40
N GLN A 156 -13.12 -6.77 8.72
CA GLN A 156 -12.06 -7.59 9.30
C GLN A 156 -12.38 -9.08 9.27
N ASP A 157 -13.63 -9.53 9.26
CA ASP A 157 -13.93 -10.96 9.21
C ASP A 157 -13.66 -11.57 7.82
N GLU A 158 -13.85 -10.82 6.73
CA GLU A 158 -13.48 -11.26 5.38
C GLU A 158 -11.95 -11.25 5.15
N GLU A 159 -11.26 -10.18 5.55
CA GLU A 159 -9.79 -10.14 5.49
C GLU A 159 -9.18 -11.17 6.47
N SER A 160 -9.59 -11.17 7.74
CA SER A 160 -9.10 -12.11 8.75
C SER A 160 -9.47 -13.55 8.42
N GLY A 161 -10.60 -13.84 7.79
CA GLY A 161 -10.95 -15.18 7.31
C GLY A 161 -9.97 -15.65 6.23
N THR A 162 -9.60 -14.74 5.31
CA THR A 162 -8.55 -15.00 4.32
C THR A 162 -7.21 -15.25 5.03
N TRP A 163 -6.70 -14.31 5.83
CA TRP A 163 -5.40 -14.44 6.51
C TRP A 163 -5.31 -15.63 7.49
N LYS A 164 -6.42 -16.00 8.17
CA LYS A 164 -6.49 -17.17 9.06
C LYS A 164 -6.48 -18.50 8.30
N SER A 165 -6.90 -18.50 7.03
CA SER A 165 -6.97 -19.71 6.22
C SER A 165 -5.65 -20.02 5.49
N LEU A 166 -4.75 -19.04 5.36
CA LEU A 166 -3.46 -19.24 4.70
C LEU A 166 -2.48 -19.97 5.64
N ASN A 167 -1.79 -20.97 5.09
CA ASN A 167 -0.61 -21.58 5.71
C ASN A 167 0.59 -20.61 5.67
N VAL A 168 1.67 -20.97 6.38
CA VAL A 168 2.90 -20.16 6.46
C VAL A 168 3.46 -19.82 5.07
N GLU A 169 3.46 -20.79 4.15
CA GLU A 169 3.91 -20.60 2.76
C GLU A 169 3.07 -19.55 2.00
N GLY A 170 1.75 -19.63 2.13
CA GLY A 170 0.84 -18.65 1.53
C GLY A 170 1.04 -17.24 2.08
N LEU A 171 1.32 -17.12 3.39
CA LEU A 171 1.62 -15.84 4.03
C LEU A 171 2.92 -15.23 3.49
N TRP A 172 3.95 -16.05 3.29
CA TRP A 172 5.21 -15.64 2.68
C TRP A 172 5.04 -15.21 1.22
N LYS A 173 4.30 -15.99 0.43
CA LYS A 173 3.96 -15.64 -0.96
C LYS A 173 3.29 -14.28 -1.02
N ARG A 174 2.29 -14.06 -0.15
CA ARG A 174 1.57 -12.78 -0.09
C ARG A 174 2.47 -11.63 0.33
N LEU A 175 3.36 -11.82 1.32
CA LEU A 175 4.34 -10.81 1.72
C LEU A 175 5.22 -10.42 0.53
N PHE A 176 5.70 -11.41 -0.23
CA PHE A 176 6.57 -11.19 -1.37
C PHE A 176 5.87 -10.45 -2.51
N ASP A 177 4.65 -10.86 -2.87
CA ASP A 177 3.83 -10.17 -3.89
C ASP A 177 3.65 -8.69 -3.54
N VAL A 178 3.38 -8.40 -2.25
CA VAL A 178 3.23 -7.02 -1.76
C VAL A 178 4.54 -6.24 -1.87
N LEU A 179 5.68 -6.85 -1.53
CA LEU A 179 6.99 -6.20 -1.62
C LEU A 179 7.38 -5.88 -3.08
N VAL A 180 7.15 -6.81 -4.00
CA VAL A 180 7.37 -6.60 -5.44
C VAL A 180 6.51 -5.45 -5.96
N GLU A 181 5.23 -5.40 -5.56
CA GLU A 181 4.36 -4.29 -5.95
C GLU A 181 4.80 -2.95 -5.35
N ILE A 182 5.25 -2.91 -4.09
CA ILE A 182 5.84 -1.70 -3.50
C ILE A 182 7.01 -1.20 -4.34
N LEU A 183 7.91 -2.10 -4.72
CA LEU A 183 9.09 -1.75 -5.52
C LEU A 183 8.69 -1.20 -6.89
N ARG A 184 7.78 -1.89 -7.60
CA ARG A 184 7.29 -1.46 -8.92
C ARG A 184 6.66 -0.07 -8.86
N LYS A 185 5.83 0.19 -7.84
CA LYS A 185 5.18 1.48 -7.61
C LYS A 185 6.18 2.57 -7.24
N SER A 186 7.19 2.26 -6.43
CA SER A 186 8.27 3.19 -6.09
C SER A 186 9.10 3.57 -7.31
N SER A 187 9.47 2.61 -8.15
CA SER A 187 10.19 2.87 -9.42
C SER A 187 9.36 3.76 -10.37
N SER A 188 8.06 3.51 -10.47
CA SER A 188 7.14 4.34 -11.25
C SER A 188 7.07 5.77 -10.70
N TYR A 189 7.04 5.93 -9.37
CA TYR A 189 7.07 7.24 -8.71
C TYR A 189 8.38 7.98 -9.01
N ASP A 190 9.53 7.30 -8.94
CA ASP A 190 10.83 7.91 -9.24
C ASP A 190 10.91 8.39 -10.69
N ALA A 191 10.37 7.62 -11.63
CA ALA A 191 10.29 8.01 -13.04
C ALA A 191 9.43 9.27 -13.24
N LEU A 192 8.24 9.34 -12.62
CA LEU A 192 7.38 10.52 -12.67
C LEU A 192 8.00 11.72 -11.95
N SER A 193 8.68 11.50 -10.83
CA SER A 193 9.38 12.55 -10.08
C SER A 193 10.48 13.21 -10.94
N LYS A 194 11.22 12.43 -11.73
CA LYS A 194 12.20 12.97 -12.69
C LYS A 194 11.52 13.82 -13.77
N GLN A 195 10.42 13.35 -14.35
CA GLN A 195 9.65 14.13 -15.34
C GLN A 195 9.11 15.43 -14.74
N PHE A 196 8.60 15.38 -13.51
CA PHE A 196 8.10 16.56 -12.80
C PHE A 196 9.21 17.58 -12.55
N GLN A 197 10.39 17.14 -12.11
CA GLN A 197 11.55 18.03 -11.93
C GLN A 197 11.95 18.73 -13.24
N THR A 198 12.00 18.00 -14.36
CA THR A 198 12.25 18.59 -15.68
C THR A 198 11.18 19.60 -16.05
N ALA A 199 9.90 19.26 -15.89
CA ALA A 199 8.80 20.18 -16.19
C ALA A 199 8.85 21.45 -15.33
N MET A 200 9.23 21.35 -14.06
CA MET A 200 9.44 22.49 -13.17
C MET A 200 10.60 23.37 -13.63
N ALA A 201 11.72 22.77 -14.06
CA ALA A 201 12.86 23.51 -14.62
C ALA A 201 12.45 24.29 -15.89
N ASP A 202 11.70 23.65 -16.79
CA ASP A 202 11.16 24.28 -18.00
C ASP A 202 10.23 25.44 -17.67
N ILE A 203 9.31 25.26 -16.73
CA ILE A 203 8.39 26.33 -16.26
C ILE A 203 9.17 27.51 -15.71
N SER A 204 10.23 27.26 -14.93
CA SER A 204 11.11 28.31 -14.43
C SER A 204 11.80 29.06 -15.56
N ALA A 205 12.35 28.35 -16.55
CA ALA A 205 13.01 28.93 -17.71
C ALA A 205 12.03 29.76 -18.56
N MET A 206 10.82 29.27 -18.80
CA MET A 206 9.77 30.00 -19.54
C MET A 206 9.35 31.27 -18.81
N ARG A 207 9.20 31.23 -17.48
CA ARG A 207 8.90 32.42 -16.66
C ARG A 207 10.01 33.47 -16.75
N MET A 208 11.27 33.05 -16.69
CA MET A 208 12.41 33.95 -16.91
C MET A 208 12.38 34.55 -18.33
N GLY A 209 12.08 33.75 -19.35
CA GLY A 209 11.90 34.22 -20.72
C GLY A 209 10.80 35.27 -20.84
N LEU A 210 9.66 35.10 -20.17
CA LEU A 210 8.59 36.09 -20.14
C LEU A 210 8.99 37.40 -19.45
N GLN A 211 9.81 37.33 -18.40
CA GLN A 211 10.40 38.53 -17.79
C GLN A 211 11.32 39.26 -18.77
N GLN A 212 12.13 38.53 -19.55
CA GLN A 212 12.96 39.13 -20.59
C GLN A 212 12.11 39.80 -21.68
N TYR A 213 11.04 39.17 -22.14
CA TYR A 213 10.08 39.79 -23.06
C TYR A 213 9.47 41.08 -22.47
N HIS A 214 9.15 41.09 -21.17
CA HIS A 214 8.61 42.27 -20.50
C HIS A 214 9.58 43.45 -20.55
N GLU A 215 10.85 43.24 -20.19
CA GLU A 215 11.87 44.30 -20.21
C GLU A 215 12.17 44.80 -21.63
N VAL A 216 12.24 43.88 -22.61
CA VAL A 216 12.47 44.27 -24.01
C VAL A 216 11.29 45.08 -24.55
N ASN A 217 10.05 44.68 -24.27
CA ASN A 217 8.87 45.43 -24.70
C ASN A 217 8.83 46.83 -24.07
N LYS A 218 9.19 46.96 -22.80
CA LYS A 218 9.32 48.25 -22.12
C LYS A 218 10.34 49.16 -22.82
N MET A 219 11.50 48.62 -23.22
CA MET A 219 12.50 49.36 -23.99
C MET A 219 11.94 49.83 -25.36
N PHE A 220 11.18 48.98 -26.07
CA PHE A 220 10.52 49.38 -27.32
C PHE A 220 9.47 50.49 -27.12
N GLU A 221 8.68 50.43 -26.05
CA GLU A 221 7.71 51.47 -25.71
C GLU A 221 8.39 52.80 -25.39
N GLU A 222 9.50 52.78 -24.65
CA GLU A 222 10.31 53.95 -24.37
C GLU A 222 10.91 54.54 -25.64
N GLN A 223 11.43 53.71 -26.55
CA GLN A 223 11.93 54.13 -27.85
C GLN A 223 10.84 54.78 -28.71
N LEU A 224 9.63 54.23 -28.72
CA LEU A 224 8.49 54.82 -29.43
C LEU A 224 8.08 56.17 -28.83
N LYS A 225 8.10 56.32 -27.49
CA LYS A 225 7.86 57.61 -26.83
C LYS A 225 8.91 58.66 -27.22
N ILE A 226 10.18 58.25 -27.35
CA ILE A 226 11.26 59.13 -27.81
C ILE A 226 11.00 59.56 -29.26
N HIS A 227 10.72 58.62 -30.16
CA HIS A 227 10.42 58.93 -31.56
C HIS A 227 9.23 59.89 -31.72
N ASP A 228 8.15 59.71 -30.94
CA ASP A 228 6.99 60.61 -30.96
C ASP A 228 7.36 62.05 -30.58
N LYS A 229 8.24 62.24 -29.59
CA LYS A 229 8.75 63.57 -29.20
C LYS A 229 9.55 64.24 -30.31
N PHE A 230 10.38 63.48 -31.03
CA PHE A 230 11.17 64.01 -32.14
C PHE A 230 10.31 64.29 -33.38
N LEU A 231 9.32 63.44 -33.67
CA LEU A 231 8.41 63.65 -34.80
C LEU A 231 7.63 64.96 -34.68
N LYS A 232 7.20 65.33 -33.46
CA LYS A 232 6.53 66.61 -33.17
C LYS A 232 7.41 67.84 -33.43
N LYS A 233 8.74 67.67 -33.49
CA LYS A 233 9.71 68.76 -33.71
C LYS A 233 10.38 68.70 -35.09
N ALA A 234 10.10 67.67 -35.89
CA ALA A 234 10.80 67.40 -37.13
C ALA A 234 10.38 68.38 -38.25
N GLU A 235 11.36 68.81 -39.05
CA GLU A 235 11.09 69.55 -40.27
C GLU A 235 10.52 68.63 -41.37
N ARG A 236 9.81 69.21 -42.35
CA ARG A 236 9.07 68.44 -43.38
C ARG A 236 9.92 67.41 -44.11
N HIS A 237 11.21 67.68 -44.33
CA HIS A 237 12.10 66.80 -45.08
C HIS A 237 12.67 65.63 -44.24
N GLU A 238 12.65 65.73 -42.90
CA GLU A 238 13.13 64.67 -41.98
C GLU A 238 11.99 63.78 -41.47
N ALA A 239 10.76 64.31 -41.44
CA ALA A 239 9.57 63.62 -40.92
C ALA A 239 9.32 62.27 -41.60
N ASP A 240 9.45 62.19 -42.93
CA ASP A 240 9.19 60.97 -43.70
C ASP A 240 10.13 59.81 -43.33
N ASN A 241 11.41 60.09 -43.11
CA ASN A 241 12.38 59.06 -42.71
C ASN A 241 12.12 58.58 -41.29
N LEU A 242 11.73 59.50 -40.39
CA LEU A 242 11.40 59.17 -39.01
C LEU A 242 10.15 58.30 -38.92
N VAL A 243 9.12 58.59 -39.72
CA VAL A 243 7.89 57.77 -39.81
C VAL A 243 8.22 56.35 -40.27
N LYS A 244 9.04 56.19 -41.31
CA LYS A 244 9.47 54.85 -41.77
C LYS A 244 10.20 54.07 -40.67
N ASN A 245 11.07 54.73 -39.91
CA ASN A 245 11.79 54.09 -38.80
C ASN A 245 10.83 53.66 -37.68
N ILE A 246 9.89 54.52 -37.28
CA ILE A 246 8.83 54.19 -36.31
C ILE A 246 8.06 52.95 -36.75
N GLU A 247 7.75 52.82 -38.05
CA GLU A 247 7.05 51.66 -38.59
C GLU A 247 7.87 50.37 -38.44
N ILE A 248 9.19 50.42 -38.66
CA ILE A 248 10.10 49.28 -38.43
C ILE A 248 10.11 48.88 -36.95
N VAL A 249 10.21 49.85 -36.05
CA VAL A 249 10.19 49.61 -34.59
C VAL A 249 8.86 48.97 -34.17
N LYS A 250 7.72 49.47 -34.67
CA LYS A 250 6.40 48.88 -34.43
C LYS A 250 6.28 47.44 -34.95
N LYS A 251 6.80 47.15 -36.15
CA LYS A 251 6.80 45.79 -36.71
C LYS A 251 7.63 44.83 -35.85
N ARG A 252 8.79 45.26 -35.36
CA ARG A 252 9.63 44.46 -34.44
C ARG A 252 8.95 44.22 -33.09
N MET A 253 8.33 45.26 -32.52
CA MET A 253 7.57 45.13 -31.27
C MET A 253 6.41 44.13 -31.42
N LYS A 254 5.67 44.18 -32.54
CA LYS A 254 4.63 43.21 -32.83
C LYS A 254 5.16 41.78 -32.87
N TYR A 255 6.27 41.55 -33.57
CA TYR A 255 6.91 40.24 -33.64
C TYR A 255 7.28 39.68 -32.25
N LEU A 256 7.78 40.54 -31.35
CA LEU A 256 8.09 40.14 -29.97
C LEU A 256 6.84 39.83 -29.15
N LEU A 257 5.76 40.60 -29.32
CA LEU A 257 4.49 40.33 -28.66
C LEU A 257 3.89 39.00 -29.12
N ASP A 258 3.94 38.70 -30.42
CA ASP A 258 3.48 37.42 -30.97
C ASP A 258 4.31 36.26 -30.40
N GLY A 259 5.64 36.42 -30.32
CA GLY A 259 6.54 35.44 -29.70
C GLY A 259 6.28 35.24 -28.20
N LYS A 260 5.98 36.32 -27.47
CA LYS A 260 5.59 36.27 -26.06
C LYS A 260 4.30 35.48 -25.87
N ALA A 261 3.28 35.73 -26.69
CA ALA A 261 2.00 35.02 -26.60
C ALA A 261 2.16 33.50 -26.80
N ILE A 262 3.02 33.09 -27.74
CA ILE A 262 3.36 31.67 -27.95
C ILE A 262 4.05 31.08 -26.71
N LEU A 263 4.95 31.83 -26.07
CA LEU A 263 5.62 31.37 -24.85
C LEU A 263 4.64 31.28 -23.65
N GLU A 264 3.69 32.20 -23.54
CA GLU A 264 2.63 32.15 -22.52
C GLU A 264 1.74 30.91 -22.68
N ASP A 265 1.36 30.56 -23.91
CA ASP A 265 0.57 29.35 -24.20
C ASP A 265 1.34 28.05 -23.88
N LYS A 266 2.63 28.00 -24.24
CA LYS A 266 3.52 26.89 -23.85
C LYS A 266 3.66 26.78 -22.33
N LEU A 267 3.81 27.90 -21.63
CA LEU A 267 3.87 27.92 -20.17
C LEU A 267 2.58 27.37 -19.55
N TYR A 268 1.42 27.78 -20.07
CA TYR A 268 0.14 27.27 -19.60
C TYR A 268 0.02 25.75 -19.77
N SER A 269 0.40 25.25 -20.95
CA SER A 269 0.41 23.81 -21.24
C SER A 269 1.37 23.04 -20.32
N GLN A 270 2.58 23.56 -20.10
CA GLN A 270 3.58 22.94 -19.22
C GLN A 270 3.12 22.91 -17.76
N VAL A 271 2.49 24.00 -17.27
CA VAL A 271 1.92 24.06 -15.91
C VAL A 271 0.82 23.01 -15.76
N SER A 272 -0.10 22.90 -16.72
CA SER A 272 -1.17 21.89 -16.70
C SER A 272 -0.62 20.45 -16.67
N TYR A 273 0.42 20.20 -17.47
CA TYR A 273 1.12 18.91 -17.47
C TYR A 273 1.75 18.61 -16.10
N SER A 274 2.46 19.58 -15.50
CA SER A 274 3.09 19.41 -14.18
C SER A 274 2.08 19.12 -13.07
N GLN A 275 0.89 19.72 -13.12
CA GLN A 275 -0.20 19.43 -12.16
C GLN A 275 -0.76 18.02 -12.33
N THR A 276 -0.72 17.46 -13.55
CA THR A 276 -1.15 16.08 -13.80
C THR A 276 -0.13 15.10 -13.23
N LEU A 277 1.16 15.33 -13.47
CA LEU A 277 2.24 14.56 -12.84
C LEU A 277 2.15 14.58 -11.32
N GLU A 278 1.91 15.74 -10.71
CA GLU A 278 1.76 15.86 -9.24
C GLU A 278 0.60 15.02 -8.69
N ARG A 279 -0.56 15.01 -9.38
CA ARG A 279 -1.70 14.18 -8.99
C ARG A 279 -1.39 12.69 -9.06
N GLU A 280 -0.75 12.25 -10.14
CA GLU A 280 -0.35 10.85 -10.32
C GLU A 280 0.69 10.42 -9.27
N MET A 281 1.68 11.27 -8.99
CA MET A 281 2.66 11.06 -7.94
C MET A 281 1.99 10.94 -6.55
N TYR A 282 1.03 11.81 -6.25
CA TYR A 282 0.27 11.73 -4.99
C TYR A 282 -0.52 10.43 -4.89
N GLN A 283 -1.17 10.00 -5.97
CA GLN A 283 -1.90 8.73 -6.01
C GLN A 283 -0.96 7.54 -5.75
N LEU A 284 0.18 7.47 -6.43
CA LEU A 284 1.18 6.41 -6.19
C LEU A 284 1.67 6.40 -4.74
N LYS A 285 1.88 7.58 -4.15
CA LYS A 285 2.28 7.68 -2.74
C LYS A 285 1.24 7.06 -1.79
N GLN A 286 -0.06 7.27 -2.06
CA GLN A 286 -1.13 6.65 -1.28
C GLN A 286 -1.17 5.13 -1.48
N GLU A 287 -0.99 4.65 -2.72
CA GLU A 287 -0.93 3.22 -3.02
C GLU A 287 0.23 2.52 -2.31
N VAL A 288 1.44 3.12 -2.33
CA VAL A 288 2.62 2.61 -1.61
C VAL A 288 2.36 2.57 -0.10
N ALA A 289 1.73 3.61 0.47
CA ALA A 289 1.37 3.61 1.88
C ALA A 289 0.38 2.49 2.24
N ALA A 290 -0.62 2.23 1.38
CA ALA A 290 -1.57 1.14 1.56
C ALA A 290 -0.89 -0.24 1.48
N LEU A 291 0.00 -0.44 0.50
CA LEU A 291 0.78 -1.67 0.37
C LEU A 291 1.73 -1.88 1.56
N THR A 292 2.33 -0.80 2.10
CA THR A 292 3.18 -0.89 3.29
C THR A 292 2.38 -1.38 4.50
N ARG A 293 1.13 -0.92 4.68
CA ARG A 293 0.23 -1.45 5.71
C ARG A 293 -0.08 -2.93 5.49
N GLN A 294 -0.26 -3.38 4.23
CA GLN A 294 -0.43 -4.80 3.92
C GLN A 294 0.82 -5.63 4.25
N LYS A 295 2.01 -5.13 3.92
CA LYS A 295 3.29 -5.75 4.30
C LYS A 295 3.37 -5.94 5.82
N ASP A 296 3.04 -4.91 6.60
CA ASP A 296 3.07 -4.98 8.06
C ASP A 296 2.01 -5.95 8.63
N LYS A 297 0.86 -6.11 7.95
CA LYS A 297 -0.12 -7.14 8.28
C LYS A 297 0.44 -8.55 8.02
N SER A 298 1.06 -8.80 6.86
CA SER A 298 1.67 -10.09 6.53
C SER A 298 2.74 -10.49 7.54
N VAL A 299 3.61 -9.55 7.91
CA VAL A 299 4.66 -9.78 8.92
C VAL A 299 4.05 -10.16 10.28
N ARG A 300 3.02 -9.43 10.74
CA ARG A 300 2.31 -9.77 11.99
C ARG A 300 1.71 -11.18 11.96
N TRP A 301 1.13 -11.58 10.83
CA TRP A 301 0.55 -12.91 10.67
C TRP A 301 1.60 -14.02 10.64
N LEU A 302 2.74 -13.81 10.00
CA LEU A 302 3.87 -14.76 10.02
C LEU A 302 4.38 -14.98 11.45
N LEU A 303 4.54 -13.90 12.23
CA LEU A 303 4.93 -14.00 13.64
C LEU A 303 3.92 -14.78 14.47
N THR A 304 2.62 -14.58 14.21
CA THR A 304 1.53 -15.30 14.92
C THR A 304 1.55 -16.80 14.62
N HIS A 305 2.01 -17.20 13.44
CA HIS A 305 2.17 -18.60 13.03
C HIS A 305 3.53 -19.21 13.41
N GLY A 306 4.33 -18.53 14.25
CA GLY A 306 5.56 -19.08 14.82
C GLY A 306 6.82 -18.89 13.96
N VAL A 307 6.76 -18.08 12.89
CA VAL A 307 7.96 -17.71 12.12
C VAL A 307 8.81 -16.75 12.95
N ALA A 308 10.12 -17.02 13.07
CA ALA A 308 11.02 -16.17 13.83
C ALA A 308 11.21 -14.80 13.15
N LEU A 309 11.33 -13.74 13.95
CA LEU A 309 11.55 -12.39 13.44
C LEU A 309 12.87 -12.27 12.64
N ASP A 310 13.90 -13.02 13.04
CA ASP A 310 15.19 -13.02 12.35
C ASP A 310 15.07 -13.64 10.94
N ASP A 311 14.28 -14.70 10.77
CA ASP A 311 13.98 -15.29 9.46
C ASP A 311 13.27 -14.28 8.55
N ILE A 312 12.30 -13.55 9.10
CA ILE A 312 11.59 -12.47 8.39
C ILE A 312 12.56 -11.37 7.97
N ASN A 313 13.41 -10.91 8.89
CA ASN A 313 14.38 -9.87 8.62
C ASN A 313 15.44 -10.31 7.61
N GLN A 314 15.84 -11.59 7.62
CA GLN A 314 16.78 -12.13 6.64
C GLN A 314 16.22 -12.04 5.22
N VAL A 315 14.94 -12.37 5.02
CA VAL A 315 14.28 -12.23 3.71
C VAL A 315 14.08 -10.76 3.33
N LEU A 316 13.64 -9.92 4.27
CA LEU A 316 13.44 -8.49 4.02
C LEU A 316 14.74 -7.75 3.68
N ASN A 317 15.87 -8.15 4.28
CA ASN A 317 17.17 -7.51 4.06
C ASN A 317 18.05 -8.24 3.03
N GLY A 318 17.69 -9.48 2.65
CA GLY A 318 18.49 -10.32 1.75
C GLY A 318 18.36 -9.96 0.27
N THR A 319 17.32 -9.20 -0.09
CA THR A 319 17.15 -8.66 -1.45
C THR A 319 17.49 -7.18 -1.45
N ASP A 320 18.27 -6.72 -2.44
CA ASP A 320 18.50 -5.30 -2.65
C ASP A 320 17.28 -4.65 -3.31
N TRP A 321 16.27 -4.38 -2.49
CA TRP A 321 15.04 -3.73 -2.89
C TRP A 321 15.24 -2.30 -3.45
N ASN A 322 16.44 -1.73 -3.44
CA ASN A 322 16.67 -0.40 -4.03
C ASN A 322 17.15 -0.47 -5.49
N THR A 323 17.74 -1.60 -5.90
CA THR A 323 18.45 -1.70 -7.18
C THR A 323 17.95 -2.85 -8.05
N CYS A 324 17.26 -3.83 -7.48
CA CYS A 324 16.69 -4.96 -8.23
C CYS A 324 15.52 -4.53 -9.12
N ASN A 325 15.43 -5.13 -10.30
CA ASN A 325 14.27 -4.98 -11.18
C ASN A 325 13.13 -5.87 -10.66
N PRO A 326 11.88 -5.37 -10.53
CA PRO A 326 10.75 -6.16 -10.04
C PRO A 326 10.53 -7.50 -10.74
N GLU A 327 10.86 -7.60 -12.03
CA GLU A 327 10.66 -8.81 -12.85
C GLU A 327 11.67 -9.92 -12.56
N ASP A 328 12.83 -9.58 -11.99
CA ASP A 328 13.90 -10.53 -11.67
C ASP A 328 13.80 -11.07 -10.24
N ILE A 329 12.86 -10.54 -9.44
CA ILE A 329 12.68 -10.89 -8.04
C ILE A 329 11.84 -12.16 -7.94
N GLN A 330 12.52 -13.29 -7.71
CA GLN A 330 11.89 -14.59 -7.46
C GLN A 330 11.76 -14.86 -5.97
N LEU A 331 10.63 -15.45 -5.58
CA LEU A 331 10.43 -16.01 -4.24
C LEU A 331 11.63 -16.88 -3.88
N PRO A 332 12.30 -16.65 -2.74
CA PRO A 332 13.36 -17.54 -2.28
C PRO A 332 12.84 -18.98 -2.26
N LEU A 333 13.50 -19.90 -2.97
CA LEU A 333 13.14 -21.33 -3.00
C LEU A 333 13.03 -21.95 -1.60
N ASN A 334 13.63 -21.30 -0.60
CA ASN A 334 13.71 -21.74 0.79
C ASN A 334 12.44 -21.48 1.62
N ILE A 335 11.42 -20.78 1.08
CA ILE A 335 10.22 -20.40 1.85
C ILE A 335 9.50 -21.62 2.45
N SER A 336 9.38 -22.70 1.67
CA SER A 336 8.79 -23.96 2.15
C SER A 336 9.60 -24.62 3.25
N HIS A 337 10.91 -24.38 3.31
CA HIS A 337 11.82 -25.01 4.26
C HIS A 337 11.83 -24.32 5.63
N PHE A 338 11.31 -23.09 5.73
CA PHE A 338 11.20 -22.39 7.01
C PHE A 338 10.15 -23.00 7.95
N ASP A 339 9.17 -23.71 7.40
CA ASP A 339 8.16 -24.45 8.15
C ASP A 339 8.64 -25.90 8.34
N GLU A 340 9.10 -26.22 9.55
CA GLU A 340 9.59 -27.56 9.89
C GLU A 340 8.51 -28.63 9.66
N SER A 341 7.22 -28.30 9.78
CA SER A 341 6.14 -29.26 9.57
C SER A 341 6.07 -29.78 8.13
N THR A 342 6.69 -29.08 7.17
CA THR A 342 6.67 -29.49 5.76
C THR A 342 7.67 -30.61 5.43
N TRP A 343 8.70 -30.80 6.26
CA TRP A 343 9.76 -31.78 6.04
C TRP A 343 10.13 -32.62 7.27
N LEU A 344 9.80 -32.21 8.50
CA LEU A 344 10.09 -32.95 9.72
C LEU A 344 8.89 -33.81 10.13
N LEU A 345 9.04 -35.14 10.03
CA LEU A 345 8.02 -36.10 10.46
C LEU A 345 8.51 -36.88 11.68
N GLU A 346 8.07 -36.48 12.86
CA GLU A 346 8.50 -37.05 14.15
C GLU A 346 8.07 -38.51 14.37
N SER A 347 7.07 -39.02 13.64
CA SER A 347 6.55 -40.38 13.77
C SER A 347 6.70 -41.25 12.51
N CYS A 348 7.56 -40.86 11.56
CA CYS A 348 7.71 -41.54 10.28
C CYS A 348 8.79 -42.63 10.31
N SER A 349 8.46 -43.85 9.86
CA SER A 349 9.44 -44.94 9.73
C SER A 349 10.19 -44.89 8.39
N ARG A 350 11.24 -45.72 8.25
CA ARG A 350 11.94 -45.84 6.97
C ARG A 350 11.02 -46.29 5.83
N ALA A 351 10.16 -47.26 6.09
CA ALA A 351 9.23 -47.79 5.10
C ALA A 351 8.18 -46.73 4.69
N ASP A 352 7.68 -45.96 5.66
CA ASP A 352 6.73 -44.87 5.38
C ASP A 352 7.37 -43.79 4.52
N ALA A 353 8.63 -43.43 4.82
CA ALA A 353 9.38 -42.47 4.02
C ALA A 353 9.61 -42.94 2.58
N GLU A 354 9.99 -44.20 2.40
CA GLU A 354 10.12 -44.81 1.06
C GLU A 354 8.78 -44.75 0.30
N SER A 355 7.65 -45.02 0.98
CA SER A 355 6.32 -44.92 0.37
C SER A 355 5.91 -43.48 0.00
N LEU A 356 6.23 -42.49 0.84
CA LEU A 356 5.89 -41.07 0.60
C LEU A 356 6.73 -40.45 -0.52
N LEU A 357 7.99 -40.89 -0.65
CA LEU A 357 8.96 -40.38 -1.61
C LEU A 357 8.96 -41.15 -2.94
N ASN A 358 8.35 -42.34 -2.99
CA ASN A 358 8.29 -43.14 -4.20
C ASN A 358 7.59 -42.38 -5.34
N GLY A 359 8.25 -42.30 -6.50
CA GLY A 359 7.72 -41.60 -7.68
C GLY A 359 7.69 -40.07 -7.58
N LYS A 360 8.25 -39.47 -6.52
CA LYS A 360 8.41 -38.02 -6.40
C LYS A 360 9.60 -37.53 -7.22
N ARG A 361 9.68 -36.22 -7.45
CA ARG A 361 10.76 -35.57 -8.20
C ARG A 361 12.09 -35.64 -7.44
N ASN A 362 13.20 -35.61 -8.18
CA ASN A 362 14.54 -35.52 -7.57
C ASN A 362 14.65 -34.29 -6.67
N GLY A 363 15.31 -34.44 -5.52
CA GLY A 363 15.43 -33.41 -4.48
C GLY A 363 14.24 -33.35 -3.50
N THR A 364 13.22 -34.21 -3.65
CA THR A 364 12.14 -34.32 -2.64
C THR A 364 12.65 -35.02 -1.40
N PHE A 365 12.45 -34.43 -0.22
CA PHE A 365 13.06 -34.90 1.02
C PHE A 365 12.15 -34.80 2.24
N LEU A 366 12.49 -35.57 3.27
CA LEU A 366 11.96 -35.46 4.62
C LEU A 366 12.99 -35.90 5.66
N ILE A 367 12.89 -35.37 6.88
CA ILE A 367 13.66 -35.78 8.05
C ILE A 367 12.74 -36.53 9.01
N ARG A 368 13.21 -37.67 9.51
CA ARG A 368 12.47 -38.56 10.41
C ARG A 368 13.37 -39.12 11.51
N PRO A 369 12.85 -39.67 12.61
CA PRO A 369 13.66 -40.38 13.59
C PRO A 369 14.30 -41.65 13.00
N SER A 370 15.50 -41.97 13.47
CA SER A 370 16.19 -43.23 13.23
C SER A 370 15.97 -44.20 14.39
N ARG A 371 16.08 -45.52 14.12
CA ARG A 371 16.06 -46.58 15.14
C ARG A 371 17.20 -46.46 16.16
N THR A 372 18.25 -45.72 15.81
CA THR A 372 19.44 -45.47 16.63
C THR A 372 19.30 -44.24 17.54
N GLY A 373 18.14 -43.55 17.55
CA GLY A 373 17.91 -42.33 18.34
C GLY A 373 18.48 -41.05 17.71
N GLN A 374 19.14 -41.15 16.56
CA GLN A 374 19.57 -40.03 15.73
C GLN A 374 18.46 -39.64 14.73
N SER A 375 18.63 -38.54 14.01
CA SER A 375 17.74 -38.19 12.89
C SER A 375 18.22 -38.85 11.60
N ALA A 376 17.30 -39.10 10.66
CA ALA A 376 17.60 -39.61 9.33
C ALA A 376 16.93 -38.76 8.25
N LEU A 377 17.73 -38.25 7.32
CA LEU A 377 17.28 -37.64 6.07
C LEU A 377 16.89 -38.76 5.09
N SER A 378 15.72 -38.65 4.48
CA SER A 378 15.30 -39.49 3.35
C SER A 378 15.07 -38.58 2.14
N ILE A 379 15.68 -38.88 1.00
CA ILE A 379 15.68 -38.01 -0.19
C ILE A 379 15.63 -38.81 -1.49
N VAL A 380 14.88 -38.30 -2.48
CA VAL A 380 14.89 -38.84 -3.85
C VAL A 380 16.07 -38.25 -4.61
N CYS A 381 16.98 -39.11 -5.07
CA CYS A 381 18.05 -38.73 -5.99
C CYS A 381 18.08 -39.74 -7.14
N ASN A 382 18.11 -39.24 -8.38
CA ASN A 382 18.12 -40.06 -9.60
C ASN A 382 16.99 -41.11 -9.65
N GLY A 383 15.80 -40.75 -9.15
CA GLY A 383 14.62 -41.63 -9.10
C GLY A 383 14.67 -42.70 -8.01
N VAL A 384 15.69 -42.71 -7.15
CA VAL A 384 15.84 -43.67 -6.04
C VAL A 384 15.78 -42.96 -4.70
N VAL A 385 15.10 -43.57 -3.73
CA VAL A 385 15.05 -43.06 -2.36
C VAL A 385 16.34 -43.46 -1.63
N ASN A 386 17.07 -42.46 -1.17
CA ASN A 386 18.30 -42.60 -0.39
C ASN A 386 18.07 -42.17 1.06
N HIS A 387 18.87 -42.71 1.99
CA HIS A 387 18.77 -42.36 3.40
C HIS A 387 20.13 -42.03 3.99
N CYS A 388 20.22 -40.90 4.70
CA CYS A 388 21.42 -40.43 5.36
C CYS A 388 21.15 -40.22 6.85
N ILE A 389 22.10 -40.58 7.71
CA ILE A 389 22.00 -40.26 9.13
C ILE A 389 22.43 -38.81 9.34
N VAL A 390 21.62 -38.06 10.09
CA VAL A 390 21.96 -36.72 10.57
C VAL A 390 22.36 -36.86 12.03
N TYR A 391 23.64 -36.65 12.30
CA TYR A 391 24.19 -36.76 13.64
C TYR A 391 23.89 -35.51 14.44
N ARG A 392 23.37 -35.71 15.66
CA ARG A 392 23.26 -34.69 16.68
C ARG A 392 24.49 -34.74 17.58
N THR A 393 25.31 -33.69 17.52
CA THR A 393 26.53 -33.55 18.35
C THR A 393 26.43 -32.30 19.24
N PRO A 394 27.31 -32.14 20.25
CA PRO A 394 27.37 -30.91 21.04
C PRO A 394 27.69 -29.65 20.23
N LYS A 395 28.36 -29.79 19.08
CA LYS A 395 28.69 -28.68 18.17
C LYS A 395 27.54 -28.30 17.23
N GLY A 396 26.55 -29.18 17.07
CA GLY A 396 25.45 -29.00 16.13
C GLY A 396 25.06 -30.31 15.42
N TYR A 397 24.28 -30.15 14.36
CA TYR A 397 23.79 -31.18 13.45
C TYR A 397 24.66 -31.25 12.19
N GLY A 398 24.78 -32.43 11.58
CA GLY A 398 25.48 -32.62 10.30
C GLY A 398 25.52 -34.08 9.84
N PHE A 399 26.06 -34.31 8.64
CA PHE A 399 26.17 -35.66 8.05
C PHE A 399 27.47 -36.39 8.39
N ALA A 400 28.55 -35.65 8.66
CA ALA A 400 29.86 -36.20 8.99
C ALA A 400 30.73 -35.17 9.74
N GLU A 401 31.62 -35.63 10.62
CA GLU A 401 32.67 -34.76 11.18
C GLU A 401 33.69 -34.39 10.08
N PRO A 402 34.22 -33.15 10.05
CA PRO A 402 34.06 -32.05 11.02
C PRO A 402 32.85 -31.12 10.79
N TYR A 403 31.95 -31.43 9.86
CA TYR A 403 30.88 -30.55 9.37
C TYR A 403 29.58 -30.57 10.19
N ASN A 404 29.63 -31.02 11.44
CA ASN A 404 28.49 -30.99 12.37
C ASN A 404 28.34 -29.61 13.02
N ILE A 405 28.15 -28.59 12.19
CA ILE A 405 28.25 -27.16 12.57
C ILE A 405 26.90 -26.44 12.65
N TYR A 406 25.80 -27.08 12.24
CA TYR A 406 24.50 -26.43 12.15
C TYR A 406 23.80 -26.43 13.52
N SER A 407 23.33 -25.28 14.00
CA SER A 407 22.70 -25.14 15.32
C SER A 407 21.40 -25.92 15.45
N SER A 408 20.66 -26.11 14.36
CA SER A 408 19.39 -26.84 14.31
C SER A 408 19.27 -27.70 13.04
N LEU A 409 18.30 -28.62 13.03
CA LEU A 409 17.94 -29.35 11.80
C LEU A 409 17.44 -28.41 10.71
N LYS A 410 16.74 -27.33 11.10
CA LYS A 410 16.29 -26.29 10.18
C LYS A 410 17.46 -25.60 9.50
N ASP A 411 18.47 -25.17 10.24
CA ASP A 411 19.66 -24.50 9.66
C ASP A 411 20.40 -25.41 8.67
N LEU A 412 20.47 -26.71 9.00
CA LEU A 412 21.02 -27.71 8.09
C LEU A 412 20.19 -27.80 6.80
N VAL A 413 18.86 -27.89 6.93
CA VAL A 413 17.95 -27.97 5.77
C VAL A 413 18.02 -26.72 4.91
N LEU A 414 18.04 -25.54 5.52
CA LEU A 414 18.14 -24.26 4.82
C LEU A 414 19.47 -24.11 4.06
N HIS A 415 20.56 -24.71 4.56
CA HIS A 415 21.84 -24.71 3.87
C HIS A 415 21.83 -25.66 2.66
N TYR A 416 21.47 -26.93 2.87
CA TYR A 416 21.47 -27.93 1.79
C TYR A 416 20.28 -27.82 0.82
N SER A 417 19.35 -26.89 1.03
CA SER A 417 18.41 -26.50 -0.04
C SER A 417 19.11 -25.74 -1.17
N GLN A 418 20.26 -25.11 -0.88
CA GLN A 418 21.08 -24.35 -1.82
C GLN A 418 22.39 -25.04 -2.18
N THR A 419 22.97 -25.82 -1.25
CA THR A 419 24.22 -26.56 -1.45
C THR A 419 23.93 -28.04 -1.76
N SER A 420 24.59 -28.58 -2.80
CA SER A 420 24.45 -29.99 -3.19
C SER A 420 24.96 -30.91 -2.08
N LEU A 421 24.29 -32.05 -1.88
CA LEU A 421 24.74 -33.09 -0.95
C LEU A 421 25.94 -33.89 -1.47
N GLU A 422 26.35 -33.65 -2.71
CA GLU A 422 27.51 -34.29 -3.36
C GLU A 422 28.80 -34.10 -2.55
N GLU A 423 28.93 -32.99 -1.82
CA GLU A 423 30.08 -32.73 -0.94
C GLU A 423 30.26 -33.77 0.18
N HIS A 424 29.20 -34.51 0.53
CA HIS A 424 29.22 -35.55 1.55
C HIS A 424 29.04 -36.96 0.98
N ASN A 425 28.49 -37.07 -0.22
CA ASN A 425 28.26 -38.35 -0.88
C ASN A 425 28.13 -38.14 -2.39
N ASP A 426 29.12 -38.61 -3.15
CA ASP A 426 29.18 -38.52 -4.62
C ASP A 426 27.93 -39.09 -5.33
N SER A 427 27.15 -39.94 -4.66
CA SER A 427 25.90 -40.49 -5.20
C SER A 427 24.66 -39.59 -5.02
N LEU A 428 24.77 -38.51 -4.25
CA LEU A 428 23.69 -37.58 -3.93
C LEU A 428 23.89 -36.23 -4.63
N THR A 429 23.87 -36.24 -5.96
CA THR A 429 24.01 -35.05 -6.83
C THR A 429 22.75 -34.19 -6.85
N THR A 430 22.17 -33.90 -5.69
CA THR A 430 20.91 -33.14 -5.55
C THR A 430 20.91 -32.31 -4.27
N THR A 431 20.10 -31.26 -4.24
CA THR A 431 19.85 -30.44 -3.06
C THR A 431 18.57 -30.90 -2.36
N LEU A 432 18.35 -30.43 -1.14
CA LEU A 432 17.07 -30.54 -0.43
C LEU A 432 16.05 -29.60 -1.07
N ALA A 433 15.67 -29.85 -2.32
CA ALA A 433 14.91 -28.89 -3.12
C ALA A 433 13.42 -28.80 -2.73
N TYR A 434 12.79 -29.92 -2.34
CA TYR A 434 11.34 -29.97 -2.14
C TYR A 434 10.98 -30.68 -0.82
N PRO A 435 10.47 -29.97 0.20
CA PRO A 435 9.89 -30.60 1.39
C PRO A 435 8.72 -31.52 1.00
N VAL A 436 8.64 -32.72 1.57
CA VAL A 436 7.66 -33.74 1.15
C VAL A 436 6.19 -33.32 1.35
N LEU A 437 5.89 -32.47 2.34
CA LEU A 437 4.54 -31.98 2.64
C LEU A 437 4.30 -30.54 2.15
N ALA A 438 5.26 -29.89 1.51
CA ALA A 438 5.00 -28.60 0.86
C ALA A 438 4.03 -28.80 -0.31
N GLU A 439 3.06 -27.90 -0.49
CA GLU A 439 1.98 -28.01 -1.49
C GLU A 439 2.48 -27.76 -2.94
N ASN A 440 3.57 -28.38 -3.35
CA ASN A 440 4.14 -28.22 -4.68
C ASN A 440 3.69 -29.30 -5.68
N ASP A 441 2.85 -30.25 -5.27
CA ASP A 441 2.55 -31.48 -6.02
C ASP A 441 1.12 -31.59 -6.60
N LYS A 442 0.40 -30.48 -6.76
CA LYS A 442 -0.73 -30.45 -7.71
C LYS A 442 -0.19 -30.10 -9.10
N LYS A 443 0.16 -31.14 -9.85
CA LYS A 443 0.30 -31.05 -11.31
C LYS A 443 -1.01 -30.64 -11.96
#